data_AF-A0A847FSY6-F1
#
_entry.id   AF-A0A847FSY6-F1
#
_cell.length_a   1.000
_cell.length_b   1.000
_cell.length_c   1.000
_cell.angle_alpha   90.00
_cell.angle_beta   90.00
_cell.angle_gamma   90.00
#
_symmetry.space_group_name_H-M   'P 1'
#
loop_
_entity.id
_entity.type
_entity.pdbx_description
1 polymer ?
#
loop_
_entity_poly.entity_id
_entity_poly.type
_entity_poly.pdbx_seq_one_letter_code
_entity_poly.pdbx_strand_id
1 'polypeptide(L)'
;MTNHWVDLKNADVTMINGSNAAENHPAAMMWINQGRKERKAKLLVVDPRFTRTAAKADVYVPLRSGTDIAFYGGLIKYAIDNKLYHEEYVVHFTNAPTLIAADFKGPEDLDGLFSGFTPNEGDDYFGKYDRSTWAYQTDAEGKALRDETLQDPQCVFQIMKRHYSRYDLDTVSSITGTPRDKLDEAYKLYCSTGAPDKTGNIMYAMGQTQHTVGSQNVRMMGMVQLLLGNTGRPGGGVNALRGESNVQGSTDQGLLAHLVPGYLAIPSSKDVDLETYLSLKTGPGGAWASGYWTNGPKFFVSLLKAWWGEKATADNEFAYHYLPKVESAANHYWIKLFEDMYAGKIEGLWLLGQNPAVGGPNAKLEREAL
;
A
#
# COMPACT_ATOMS: atom_id res chain seq x y z
N MET A 1 -6.11 6.94 4.28
CA MET A 1 -7.48 6.48 4.00
C MET A 1 -7.95 7.05 2.68
N THR A 2 -8.70 6.27 1.90
CA THR A 2 -9.33 6.73 0.65
C THR A 2 -10.65 7.47 0.89
N ASN A 3 -11.30 7.23 2.04
CA ASN A 3 -12.54 7.88 2.47
C ASN A 3 -12.26 8.70 3.75
N HIS A 4 -13.27 8.98 4.59
CA HIS A 4 -13.12 9.73 5.84
C HIS A 4 -13.95 9.11 6.99
N TRP A 5 -13.71 9.53 8.24
CA TRP A 5 -14.29 8.89 9.43
C TRP A 5 -15.83 8.78 9.43
N VAL A 6 -16.52 9.85 9.05
CA VAL A 6 -17.99 9.90 9.03
C VAL A 6 -18.57 8.92 8.01
N ASP A 7 -17.86 8.67 6.92
CA ASP A 7 -18.31 7.80 5.84
C ASP A 7 -18.39 6.32 6.25
N LEU A 8 -17.68 5.92 7.32
CA LEU A 8 -17.72 4.57 7.87
C LEU A 8 -19.16 4.10 8.21
N LYS A 9 -20.07 5.03 8.52
CA LYS A 9 -21.47 4.71 8.82
C LYS A 9 -22.25 4.19 7.61
N ASN A 10 -21.76 4.41 6.39
CA ASN A 10 -22.45 4.07 5.15
C ASN A 10 -22.19 2.62 4.70
N ALA A 11 -21.20 1.94 5.30
CA ALA A 11 -20.81 0.59 4.92
C ALA A 11 -21.90 -0.45 5.21
N ASP A 12 -21.96 -1.50 4.39
CA ASP A 12 -22.70 -2.73 4.71
C ASP A 12 -21.82 -3.72 5.50
N VAL A 13 -20.52 -3.76 5.20
CA VAL A 13 -19.54 -4.55 5.96
C VAL A 13 -18.29 -3.72 6.24
N THR A 14 -17.90 -3.62 7.50
CA THR A 14 -16.61 -3.07 7.92
C THR A 14 -15.71 -4.21 8.34
N MET A 15 -14.60 -4.43 7.63
CA MET A 15 -13.55 -5.34 8.05
C MET A 15 -12.43 -4.57 8.73
N ILE A 16 -12.15 -4.89 9.97
CA ILE A 16 -10.97 -4.39 10.70
C ILE A 16 -9.92 -5.51 10.70
N ASN A 17 -8.84 -5.31 9.94
CA ASN A 17 -7.71 -6.24 9.89
C ASN A 17 -6.39 -5.49 10.14
N GLY A 18 -5.63 -5.92 11.16
CA GLY A 18 -4.41 -5.24 11.62
C GLY A 18 -4.66 -3.81 12.13
N SER A 19 -5.80 -3.63 12.81
CA SER A 19 -6.12 -2.45 13.61
C SER A 19 -6.96 -2.87 14.83
N ASN A 20 -6.81 -2.14 15.93
CA ASN A 20 -7.64 -2.29 17.12
C ASN A 20 -8.40 -0.98 17.37
N ALA A 21 -9.31 -0.64 16.44
CA ALA A 21 -9.92 0.68 16.35
C ALA A 21 -10.71 1.09 17.60
N ALA A 22 -11.31 0.15 18.34
CA ALA A 22 -12.01 0.48 19.59
C ALA A 22 -11.08 1.00 20.69
N GLU A 23 -9.78 0.74 20.60
CA GLU A 23 -8.78 1.18 21.58
C GLU A 23 -7.93 2.33 21.03
N ASN A 24 -7.53 2.24 19.75
CA ASN A 24 -6.58 3.17 19.15
C ASN A 24 -7.25 4.33 18.40
N HIS A 25 -8.52 4.15 17.99
CA HIS A 25 -9.33 5.15 17.29
C HIS A 25 -10.78 5.13 17.80
N PRO A 26 -11.03 5.22 19.12
CA PRO A 26 -12.34 4.90 19.72
C PRO A 26 -13.50 5.73 19.15
N ALA A 27 -13.23 6.98 18.74
CA ALA A 27 -14.21 7.84 18.09
C ALA A 27 -14.72 7.27 16.74
N ALA A 28 -13.90 6.49 16.02
CA ALA A 28 -14.33 5.83 14.78
C ALA A 28 -15.43 4.78 15.03
N MET A 29 -15.45 4.15 16.22
CA MET A 29 -16.49 3.19 16.58
C MET A 29 -17.88 3.83 16.64
N MET A 30 -17.98 5.15 16.85
CA MET A 30 -19.26 5.87 16.79
C MET A 30 -19.92 5.71 15.42
N TRP A 31 -19.17 5.93 14.34
CA TRP A 31 -19.67 5.85 12.97
C TRP A 31 -19.96 4.42 12.54
N ILE A 32 -19.09 3.47 12.93
CA ILE A 32 -19.34 2.05 12.70
C ILE A 32 -20.63 1.63 13.40
N ASN A 33 -20.81 1.96 14.68
CA ASN A 33 -22.00 1.60 15.44
C ASN A 33 -23.27 2.28 14.90
N GLN A 34 -23.17 3.48 14.36
CA GLN A 34 -24.27 4.13 13.66
C GLN A 34 -24.70 3.32 12.44
N GLY A 35 -23.77 2.92 11.57
CA GLY A 35 -24.06 2.06 10.42
C GLY A 35 -24.67 0.72 10.84
N ARG A 36 -24.19 0.12 11.93
CA ARG A 36 -24.76 -1.12 12.48
C ARG A 36 -26.20 -0.92 12.98
N LYS A 37 -26.49 0.20 13.65
CA LYS A 37 -27.83 0.49 14.19
C LYS A 37 -28.83 0.78 13.06
N GLU A 38 -28.46 1.65 12.13
CA GLU A 38 -29.35 2.23 11.13
C GLU A 38 -29.45 1.36 9.87
N ARG A 39 -28.33 0.78 9.41
CA ARG A 39 -28.23 0.03 8.15
C ARG A 39 -28.01 -1.47 8.35
N LYS A 40 -27.93 -1.92 9.61
CA LYS A 40 -27.63 -3.33 9.96
C LYS A 40 -26.29 -3.82 9.42
N ALA A 41 -25.34 -2.89 9.27
CA ALA A 41 -23.98 -3.19 8.85
C ALA A 41 -23.34 -4.27 9.73
N LYS A 42 -22.42 -5.03 9.17
CA LYS A 42 -21.68 -6.09 9.87
C LYS A 42 -20.25 -5.69 10.16
N LEU A 43 -19.77 -6.08 11.33
CA LEU A 43 -18.38 -5.86 11.76
C LEU A 43 -17.62 -7.19 11.75
N LEU A 44 -16.65 -7.29 10.83
CA LEU A 44 -15.69 -8.39 10.74
C LEU A 44 -14.37 -7.93 11.35
N VAL A 45 -13.83 -8.69 12.30
CA VAL A 45 -12.52 -8.40 12.93
C VAL A 45 -11.57 -9.57 12.71
N VAL A 46 -10.41 -9.28 12.15
CA VAL A 46 -9.34 -10.22 11.84
C VAL A 46 -8.12 -9.79 12.65
N ASP A 47 -7.79 -10.53 13.70
CA ASP A 47 -6.71 -10.18 14.64
C ASP A 47 -6.18 -11.45 15.36
N PRO A 48 -4.86 -11.60 15.58
CA PRO A 48 -4.30 -12.71 16.38
C PRO A 48 -4.84 -12.76 17.82
N ARG A 49 -5.42 -11.65 18.32
CA ARG A 49 -5.92 -11.52 19.68
C ARG A 49 -7.40 -11.19 19.69
N PHE A 50 -8.10 -11.67 20.71
CA PHE A 50 -9.45 -11.21 21.00
C PHE A 50 -9.40 -9.86 21.73
N THR A 51 -9.48 -8.77 20.99
CA THR A 51 -9.38 -7.39 21.49
C THR A 51 -10.73 -6.80 21.92
N ARG A 52 -10.74 -5.58 22.48
CA ARG A 52 -12.00 -4.83 22.71
C ARG A 52 -12.77 -4.54 21.43
N THR A 53 -12.06 -4.45 20.29
CA THR A 53 -12.69 -4.35 18.97
C THR A 53 -13.36 -5.68 18.60
N ALA A 54 -12.66 -6.81 18.77
CA ALA A 54 -13.21 -8.15 18.51
C ALA A 54 -14.44 -8.46 19.37
N ALA A 55 -14.46 -7.99 20.62
CA ALA A 55 -15.61 -8.13 21.53
C ALA A 55 -16.90 -7.44 21.02
N LYS A 56 -16.80 -6.59 20.00
CA LYS A 56 -17.95 -5.95 19.34
C LYS A 56 -18.26 -6.58 17.98
N ALA A 57 -17.43 -7.46 17.45
CA ALA A 57 -17.57 -8.00 16.11
C ALA A 57 -18.82 -8.88 15.97
N ASP A 58 -19.41 -8.90 14.78
CA ASP A 58 -20.34 -9.96 14.38
C ASP A 58 -19.56 -11.25 14.08
N VAL A 59 -18.39 -11.11 13.42
CA VAL A 59 -17.48 -12.22 13.10
C VAL A 59 -16.07 -11.86 13.56
N TYR A 60 -15.49 -12.71 14.40
CA TYR A 60 -14.07 -12.65 14.77
C TYR A 60 -13.31 -13.80 14.12
N VAL A 61 -12.17 -13.47 13.50
CA VAL A 61 -11.29 -14.40 12.80
C VAL A 61 -9.90 -14.33 13.45
N PRO A 62 -9.49 -15.37 14.20
CA PRO A 62 -8.10 -15.46 14.66
C PRO A 62 -7.18 -15.80 13.49
N LEU A 63 -6.01 -15.17 13.42
CA LEU A 63 -4.95 -15.55 12.49
C LEU A 63 -3.56 -15.37 13.12
N ARG A 64 -2.58 -16.12 12.63
CA ARG A 64 -1.18 -15.99 13.00
C ARG A 64 -0.59 -14.68 12.47
N SER A 65 0.19 -13.98 13.29
CA SER A 65 0.88 -12.75 12.89
C SER A 65 1.77 -13.00 11.66
N GLY A 66 1.69 -12.11 10.67
CA GLY A 66 2.50 -12.17 9.44
C GLY A 66 1.94 -13.08 8.34
N THR A 67 0.70 -13.57 8.49
CA THR A 67 0.05 -14.47 7.50
C THR A 67 -1.08 -13.83 6.71
N ASP A 68 -1.22 -12.50 6.80
CA ASP A 68 -2.29 -11.72 6.19
C ASP A 68 -2.37 -11.89 4.66
N ILE A 69 -1.23 -12.03 3.97
CA ILE A 69 -1.21 -12.30 2.52
C ILE A 69 -1.97 -13.59 2.19
N ALA A 70 -1.84 -14.65 3.00
CA ALA A 70 -2.56 -15.89 2.76
C ALA A 70 -4.07 -15.72 2.97
N PHE A 71 -4.47 -15.01 4.02
CA PHE A 71 -5.88 -14.66 4.24
C PHE A 71 -6.47 -13.88 3.06
N TYR A 72 -5.80 -12.82 2.60
CA TYR A 72 -6.30 -12.05 1.46
C TYR A 72 -6.21 -12.81 0.13
N GLY A 73 -5.20 -13.66 -0.06
CA GLY A 73 -5.09 -14.53 -1.23
C GLY A 73 -6.27 -15.50 -1.33
N GLY A 74 -6.67 -16.08 -0.20
CA GLY A 74 -7.87 -16.90 -0.10
C GLY A 74 -9.14 -16.12 -0.38
N LEU A 75 -9.26 -14.89 0.13
CA LEU A 75 -10.41 -14.02 -0.12
C LEU A 75 -10.55 -13.65 -1.61
N ILE A 76 -9.42 -13.34 -2.29
CA ILE A 76 -9.40 -13.07 -3.74
C ILE A 76 -9.82 -14.33 -4.51
N LYS A 77 -9.25 -15.49 -4.19
CA LYS A 77 -9.63 -16.77 -4.80
C LYS A 77 -11.13 -17.03 -4.62
N TYR A 78 -11.65 -16.86 -3.40
CA TYR A 78 -13.06 -17.06 -3.08
C TYR A 78 -13.97 -16.15 -3.91
N ALA A 79 -13.62 -14.86 -4.03
CA ALA A 79 -14.38 -13.91 -4.83
C ALA A 79 -14.41 -14.29 -6.32
N ILE A 80 -13.27 -14.72 -6.88
CA ILE A 80 -13.14 -15.10 -8.30
C ILE A 80 -13.88 -16.41 -8.58
N ASP A 81 -13.62 -17.46 -7.80
CA ASP A 81 -14.18 -18.80 -8.04
C ASP A 81 -15.71 -18.83 -7.92
N ASN A 82 -16.28 -17.98 -7.05
CA ASN A 82 -17.72 -17.85 -6.85
C ASN A 82 -18.36 -16.72 -7.65
N LYS A 83 -17.61 -16.02 -8.52
CA LYS A 83 -18.09 -14.86 -9.30
C LYS A 83 -18.78 -13.78 -8.45
N LEU A 84 -18.20 -13.48 -7.28
CA LEU A 84 -18.69 -12.47 -6.35
C LEU A 84 -17.99 -11.10 -6.54
N TYR A 85 -17.18 -10.96 -7.59
CA TYR A 85 -16.54 -9.70 -7.95
C TYR A 85 -17.50 -8.81 -8.76
N HIS A 86 -17.30 -7.50 -8.70
CA HIS A 86 -18.13 -6.54 -9.43
C HIS A 86 -17.61 -6.42 -10.88
N GLU A 87 -18.10 -7.28 -11.78
CA GLU A 87 -17.57 -7.44 -13.14
C GLU A 87 -17.45 -6.13 -13.93
N GLU A 88 -18.51 -5.33 -14.02
CA GLU A 88 -18.48 -4.04 -14.73
C GLU A 88 -17.41 -3.09 -14.17
N TYR A 89 -17.30 -3.00 -12.85
CA TYR A 89 -16.27 -2.19 -12.20
C TYR A 89 -14.87 -2.70 -12.52
N VAL A 90 -14.68 -4.02 -12.46
CA VAL A 90 -13.39 -4.68 -12.73
C VAL A 90 -12.96 -4.41 -14.18
N VAL A 91 -13.84 -4.57 -15.16
CA VAL A 91 -13.51 -4.37 -16.58
C VAL A 91 -13.15 -2.90 -16.86
N HIS A 92 -13.93 -1.95 -16.36
CA HIS A 92 -13.83 -0.56 -16.79
C HIS A 92 -12.94 0.33 -15.91
N PHE A 93 -12.82 0.04 -14.61
CA PHE A 93 -12.11 0.91 -13.66
C PHE A 93 -10.82 0.30 -13.11
N THR A 94 -10.43 -0.87 -13.61
CA THR A 94 -9.16 -1.50 -13.26
C THR A 94 -8.35 -1.84 -14.52
N ASN A 95 -7.13 -2.35 -14.30
CA ASN A 95 -6.28 -2.88 -15.36
C ASN A 95 -6.54 -4.37 -15.63
N ALA A 96 -7.58 -4.99 -15.06
CA ALA A 96 -7.95 -6.39 -15.26
C ALA A 96 -7.94 -6.87 -16.72
N PRO A 97 -8.48 -6.12 -17.71
CA PRO A 97 -8.44 -6.56 -19.10
C PRO A 97 -7.10 -6.30 -19.80
N THR A 98 -6.18 -5.53 -19.21
CA THR A 98 -4.90 -5.18 -19.86
C THR A 98 -4.00 -6.41 -19.97
N LEU A 99 -3.34 -6.59 -21.12
CA LEU A 99 -2.47 -7.74 -21.40
C LEU A 99 -1.04 -7.52 -20.89
N ILE A 100 -0.48 -8.53 -20.22
CA ILE A 100 0.91 -8.58 -19.74
C ILE A 100 1.79 -9.33 -20.74
N ALA A 101 3.07 -8.98 -20.81
CA ALA A 101 4.05 -9.65 -21.68
C ALA A 101 3.99 -11.19 -21.57
N ALA A 102 4.11 -11.86 -22.72
CA ALA A 102 3.93 -13.31 -22.84
C ALA A 102 4.94 -14.14 -22.05
N ASP A 103 6.10 -13.57 -21.74
CA ASP A 103 7.20 -14.20 -21.02
C ASP A 103 7.16 -13.94 -19.50
N PHE A 104 6.14 -13.22 -19.01
CA PHE A 104 5.86 -13.12 -17.58
C PHE A 104 5.67 -14.52 -16.96
N LYS A 105 6.39 -14.79 -15.87
CA LYS A 105 6.20 -16.01 -15.07
C LYS A 105 5.96 -15.64 -13.61
N GLY A 106 4.97 -16.29 -13.02
CA GLY A 106 4.58 -16.05 -11.64
C GLY A 106 5.20 -17.06 -10.66
N PRO A 107 5.01 -16.85 -9.34
CA PRO A 107 5.38 -17.78 -8.28
C PRO A 107 4.79 -19.18 -8.39
N GLU A 108 3.72 -19.36 -9.16
CA GLU A 108 3.18 -20.67 -9.52
C GLU A 108 4.08 -21.45 -10.49
N ASP A 109 4.88 -20.76 -11.31
CA ASP A 109 5.77 -21.36 -12.31
C ASP A 109 7.23 -21.45 -11.82
N LEU A 110 7.61 -20.58 -10.87
CA LEU A 110 8.99 -20.39 -10.41
C LEU A 110 9.14 -20.53 -8.89
N ASP A 111 8.33 -21.39 -8.28
CA ASP A 111 8.42 -21.81 -6.87
C ASP A 111 8.61 -20.64 -5.88
N GLY A 112 7.68 -19.68 -5.91
CA GLY A 112 7.73 -18.52 -5.01
C GLY A 112 8.38 -17.26 -5.61
N LEU A 113 9.08 -17.37 -6.74
CA LEU A 113 9.74 -16.24 -7.40
C LEU A 113 8.93 -15.73 -8.61
N PHE A 114 9.21 -14.50 -9.03
CA PHE A 114 8.72 -13.97 -10.31
C PHE A 114 9.82 -14.06 -11.39
N SER A 115 9.45 -13.92 -12.66
CA SER A 115 10.43 -13.78 -13.74
C SER A 115 11.38 -12.60 -13.48
N GLY A 116 12.66 -12.80 -13.78
CA GLY A 116 13.70 -11.77 -13.67
C GLY A 116 14.41 -11.68 -12.31
N PHE A 117 14.24 -12.64 -11.40
CA PHE A 117 14.98 -12.67 -10.14
C PHE A 117 16.47 -13.01 -10.34
N THR A 118 17.33 -12.20 -9.73
CA THR A 118 18.76 -12.49 -9.58
C THR A 118 19.11 -12.36 -8.09
N PRO A 119 19.61 -13.43 -7.44
CA PRO A 119 20.04 -13.37 -6.04
C PRO A 119 21.22 -12.41 -5.85
N ASN A 120 21.36 -11.87 -4.65
CA ASN A 120 22.57 -11.16 -4.25
C ASN A 120 23.73 -12.15 -4.10
N GLU A 121 24.96 -11.67 -4.22
CA GLU A 121 26.14 -12.54 -4.04
C GLU A 121 26.15 -13.18 -2.64
N GLY A 122 26.06 -14.51 -2.60
CA GLY A 122 26.04 -15.29 -1.35
C GLY A 122 24.69 -15.33 -0.62
N ASP A 123 23.58 -14.89 -1.24
CA ASP A 123 22.26 -14.86 -0.62
C ASP A 123 21.16 -15.33 -1.58
N ASP A 124 20.58 -16.50 -1.29
CA ASP A 124 19.52 -17.11 -2.11
C ASP A 124 18.13 -16.50 -1.86
N TYR A 125 17.97 -15.69 -0.81
CA TYR A 125 16.67 -15.15 -0.37
C TYR A 125 16.48 -13.69 -0.75
N PHE A 126 17.55 -12.90 -0.78
CA PHE A 126 17.53 -11.49 -1.16
C PHE A 126 18.16 -11.28 -2.52
N GLY A 127 17.54 -10.45 -3.34
CA GLY A 127 18.02 -10.20 -4.70
C GLY A 127 17.31 -9.04 -5.37
N LYS A 128 17.54 -8.92 -6.67
CA LYS A 128 16.93 -7.90 -7.53
C LYS A 128 16.04 -8.56 -8.56
N TYR A 129 15.01 -7.84 -8.97
CA TYR A 129 14.14 -8.24 -10.06
C TYR A 129 14.37 -7.31 -11.26
N ASP A 130 14.70 -7.89 -12.41
CA ASP A 130 14.40 -7.27 -13.70
C ASP A 130 12.90 -7.44 -13.99
N ARG A 131 12.21 -6.32 -14.19
CA ARG A 131 10.75 -6.27 -14.35
C ARG A 131 10.35 -6.06 -15.81
N SER A 132 11.28 -6.20 -16.75
CA SER A 132 11.04 -6.09 -18.19
C SER A 132 9.83 -6.93 -18.64
N THR A 133 9.76 -8.18 -18.17
CA THR A 133 8.66 -9.12 -18.45
C THR A 133 7.35 -8.79 -17.72
N TRP A 134 7.32 -7.80 -16.81
CA TRP A 134 6.10 -7.43 -16.06
C TRP A 134 5.35 -6.28 -16.75
N ALA A 135 5.85 -5.82 -17.89
CA ALA A 135 5.27 -4.75 -18.67
C ALA A 135 3.96 -5.17 -19.36
N TYR A 136 3.13 -4.18 -19.67
CA TYR A 136 1.99 -4.40 -20.56
C TYR A 136 2.47 -4.58 -21.99
N GLN A 137 1.73 -5.41 -22.73
CA GLN A 137 1.82 -5.39 -24.19
C GLN A 137 1.26 -4.06 -24.70
N THR A 138 1.89 -3.45 -25.69
CA THR A 138 1.44 -2.19 -26.28
C THR A 138 1.28 -2.28 -27.79
N ASP A 139 0.40 -1.46 -28.36
CA ASP A 139 0.34 -1.22 -29.79
C ASP A 139 1.52 -0.35 -30.29
N ALA A 140 1.51 0.00 -31.58
CA ALA A 140 2.55 0.81 -32.21
C ALA A 140 2.66 2.22 -31.62
N GLU A 141 1.58 2.73 -31.03
CA GLU A 141 1.48 4.03 -30.39
C GLU A 141 1.82 3.98 -28.89
N GLY A 142 2.16 2.81 -28.35
CA GLY A 142 2.54 2.63 -26.95
C GLY A 142 1.33 2.53 -25.99
N LYS A 143 0.11 2.39 -26.52
CA LYS A 143 -1.08 2.18 -25.70
C LYS A 143 -1.22 0.70 -25.34
N ALA A 144 -1.53 0.43 -24.07
CA ALA A 144 -1.64 -0.93 -23.58
C ALA A 144 -2.80 -1.70 -24.23
N LEU A 145 -2.52 -2.92 -24.70
CA LEU A 145 -3.51 -3.83 -25.27
C LEU A 145 -4.45 -4.36 -24.19
N ARG A 146 -5.72 -4.57 -24.54
CA ARG A 146 -6.78 -4.96 -23.59
C ARG A 146 -7.72 -6.00 -24.22
N ASP A 147 -8.14 -6.98 -23.41
CA ASP A 147 -9.25 -7.90 -23.69
C ASP A 147 -10.37 -7.67 -22.67
N GLU A 148 -11.43 -6.97 -23.08
CA GLU A 148 -12.57 -6.66 -22.21
C GLU A 148 -13.44 -7.87 -21.88
N THR A 149 -13.26 -9.01 -22.57
CA THR A 149 -13.94 -10.27 -22.24
C THR A 149 -13.30 -10.99 -21.04
N LEU A 150 -12.12 -10.54 -20.61
CA LEU A 150 -11.31 -11.14 -19.54
C LEU A 150 -10.96 -12.61 -19.80
N GLN A 151 -10.94 -13.08 -21.05
CA GLN A 151 -10.67 -14.49 -21.39
C GLN A 151 -9.23 -14.73 -21.81
N ASP A 152 -8.53 -13.70 -22.31
CA ASP A 152 -7.15 -13.82 -22.73
C ASP A 152 -6.27 -14.28 -21.55
N PRO A 153 -5.48 -15.36 -21.69
CA PRO A 153 -4.68 -15.90 -20.59
C PRO A 153 -3.62 -14.92 -20.06
N GLN A 154 -3.28 -13.90 -20.85
CA GLN A 154 -2.34 -12.84 -20.50
C GLN A 154 -3.00 -11.56 -19.97
N CYS A 155 -4.33 -11.47 -19.93
CA CYS A 155 -4.96 -10.36 -19.23
C CYS A 155 -4.68 -10.45 -17.72
N VAL A 156 -4.54 -9.30 -17.06
CA VAL A 156 -4.26 -9.21 -15.61
C VAL A 156 -5.24 -10.05 -14.79
N PHE A 157 -6.52 -10.12 -15.19
CA PHE A 157 -7.52 -10.93 -14.50
C PHE A 157 -7.20 -12.43 -14.50
N GLN A 158 -6.85 -13.01 -15.66
CA GLN A 158 -6.51 -14.43 -15.75
C GLN A 158 -5.19 -14.74 -15.04
N ILE A 159 -4.22 -13.84 -15.09
CA ILE A 159 -2.97 -13.95 -14.32
C ILE A 159 -3.26 -13.92 -12.82
N MET A 160 -4.10 -13.00 -12.34
CA MET A 160 -4.52 -12.92 -10.94
C MET A 160 -5.20 -14.23 -10.50
N LYS A 161 -6.13 -14.75 -11.32
CA LYS A 161 -6.83 -16.02 -11.06
C LYS A 161 -5.84 -17.18 -10.94
N ARG A 162 -4.88 -17.28 -11.86
CA ARG A 162 -3.83 -18.31 -11.82
C ARG A 162 -2.96 -18.19 -10.57
N HIS A 163 -2.48 -16.98 -10.27
CA HIS A 163 -1.60 -16.72 -9.13
C HIS A 163 -2.21 -17.12 -7.78
N TYR A 164 -3.48 -16.75 -7.56
CA TYR A 164 -4.19 -17.02 -6.31
C TYR A 164 -4.87 -18.39 -6.24
N SER A 165 -4.84 -19.17 -7.33
CA SER A 165 -5.45 -20.51 -7.37
C SER A 165 -4.97 -21.45 -6.25
N ARG A 166 -3.72 -21.25 -5.79
CA ARG A 166 -3.02 -21.99 -4.73
C ARG A 166 -3.53 -21.72 -3.30
N TYR A 167 -4.35 -20.68 -3.10
CA TYR A 167 -4.81 -20.24 -1.77
C TYR A 167 -6.21 -20.79 -1.44
N ASP A 168 -6.42 -22.10 -1.58
CA ASP A 168 -7.67 -22.72 -1.12
C ASP A 168 -7.84 -22.65 0.40
N LEU A 169 -9.04 -22.97 0.89
CA LEU A 169 -9.37 -22.84 2.31
C LEU A 169 -8.48 -23.70 3.21
N ASP A 170 -8.03 -24.88 2.76
CA ASP A 170 -7.16 -25.76 3.57
C ASP A 170 -5.75 -25.21 3.66
N THR A 171 -5.21 -24.73 2.53
CA THR A 171 -3.89 -24.09 2.46
C THR A 171 -3.87 -22.83 3.31
N VAL A 172 -4.89 -21.98 3.19
CA VAL A 172 -4.97 -20.77 4.00
C VAL A 172 -5.14 -21.11 5.47
N SER A 173 -6.00 -22.07 5.83
CA SER A 173 -6.18 -22.51 7.21
C SER A 173 -4.87 -23.01 7.83
N SER A 174 -4.10 -23.81 7.08
CA SER A 174 -2.79 -24.30 7.49
C SER A 174 -1.78 -23.17 7.73
N ILE A 175 -1.73 -22.18 6.83
CA ILE A 175 -0.79 -21.05 6.96
C ILE A 175 -1.21 -20.11 8.09
N THR A 176 -2.48 -19.71 8.14
CA THR A 176 -2.94 -18.69 9.08
C THR A 176 -3.26 -19.25 10.46
N GLY A 177 -3.49 -20.56 10.58
CA GLY A 177 -4.05 -21.18 11.79
C GLY A 177 -5.52 -20.86 12.02
N THR A 178 -6.18 -20.19 11.07
CA THR A 178 -7.61 -19.87 11.14
C THR A 178 -8.44 -21.13 10.81
N PRO A 179 -9.44 -21.49 11.62
CA PRO A 179 -10.35 -22.59 11.28
C PRO A 179 -11.03 -22.39 9.91
N ARG A 180 -11.18 -23.48 9.14
CA ARG A 180 -11.75 -23.45 7.79
C ARG A 180 -13.14 -22.83 7.72
N ASP A 181 -14.01 -23.18 8.67
CA ASP A 181 -15.37 -22.65 8.81
C ASP A 181 -15.37 -21.13 9.07
N LYS A 182 -14.40 -20.64 9.84
CA LYS A 182 -14.22 -19.19 10.08
C LYS A 182 -13.70 -18.45 8.86
N LEU A 183 -12.83 -19.06 8.05
CA LEU A 183 -12.44 -18.50 6.76
C LEU A 183 -13.63 -18.40 5.82
N ASP A 184 -14.42 -19.46 5.67
CA ASP A 184 -15.61 -19.46 4.80
C ASP A 184 -16.64 -18.42 5.28
N GLU A 185 -16.92 -18.34 6.58
CA GLU A 185 -17.81 -17.33 7.17
C GLU A 185 -17.35 -15.90 6.85
N ALA A 186 -16.06 -15.61 7.04
CA ALA A 186 -15.49 -14.29 6.80
C ALA A 186 -15.48 -13.93 5.31
N TYR A 187 -15.09 -14.86 4.44
CA TYR A 187 -15.04 -14.63 2.99
C TYR A 187 -16.42 -14.44 2.41
N LYS A 188 -17.38 -15.28 2.79
CA LYS A 188 -18.78 -15.12 2.40
C LYS A 188 -19.33 -13.76 2.82
N LEU A 189 -19.08 -13.37 4.07
CA LEU A 189 -19.52 -12.08 4.59
C LEU A 189 -18.90 -10.92 3.80
N TYR A 190 -17.58 -10.91 3.62
CA TYR A 190 -16.92 -9.78 2.98
C TYR A 190 -17.19 -9.71 1.47
N CYS A 191 -17.18 -10.84 0.77
CA CYS A 191 -17.49 -10.91 -0.66
C CYS A 191 -18.95 -10.54 -0.99
N SER A 192 -19.88 -10.59 -0.02
CA SER A 192 -21.24 -10.06 -0.22
C SER A 192 -21.27 -8.58 -0.62
N THR A 193 -20.17 -7.84 -0.38
CA THR A 193 -20.03 -6.43 -0.76
C THR A 193 -19.68 -6.21 -2.23
N GLY A 194 -19.40 -7.27 -2.99
CA GLY A 194 -19.22 -7.20 -4.44
C GLY A 194 -20.52 -6.93 -5.20
N ALA A 195 -21.67 -7.04 -4.53
CA ALA A 195 -22.96 -6.66 -5.11
C ALA A 195 -23.00 -5.14 -5.40
N PRO A 196 -23.54 -4.69 -6.56
CA PRO A 196 -23.54 -3.27 -6.94
C PRO A 196 -24.26 -2.32 -5.99
N ASP A 197 -25.17 -2.81 -5.15
CA ASP A 197 -25.91 -2.05 -4.14
C ASP A 197 -25.30 -2.13 -2.73
N LYS A 198 -24.18 -2.85 -2.57
CA LYS A 198 -23.47 -3.03 -1.31
C LYS A 198 -22.10 -2.38 -1.33
N THR A 199 -21.61 -2.01 -0.15
CA THR A 199 -20.22 -1.56 0.02
C THR A 199 -19.56 -2.17 1.26
N GLY A 200 -18.29 -2.54 1.08
CA GLY A 200 -17.39 -3.00 2.13
C GLY A 200 -16.24 -2.04 2.28
N ASN A 201 -15.79 -1.77 3.51
CA ASN A 201 -14.51 -1.10 3.74
C ASN A 201 -13.52 -1.98 4.50
N ILE A 202 -12.23 -1.70 4.31
CA ILE A 202 -11.14 -2.29 5.10
C ILE A 202 -10.54 -1.19 5.96
N MET A 203 -10.55 -1.37 7.26
CA MET A 203 -9.85 -0.53 8.23
C MET A 203 -8.59 -1.24 8.70
N TYR A 204 -7.44 -0.59 8.51
CA TYR A 204 -6.15 -1.10 8.97
C TYR A 204 -5.28 0.04 9.49
N ALA A 205 -4.29 -0.30 10.30
CA ALA A 205 -3.29 0.65 10.79
C ALA A 205 -1.90 -0.03 10.77
N MET A 206 -1.19 0.04 11.88
CA MET A 206 0.18 -0.45 12.00
C MET A 206 0.32 -1.97 11.90
N GLY A 207 -0.72 -2.74 12.25
CA GLY A 207 -0.67 -4.21 12.27
C GLY A 207 -0.39 -4.85 10.91
N GLN A 208 -0.60 -4.10 9.82
CA GLN A 208 -0.39 -4.57 8.44
C GLN A 208 0.93 -4.10 7.84
N THR A 209 1.57 -3.07 8.41
CA THR A 209 2.62 -2.31 7.72
C THR A 209 4.03 -2.59 8.22
N GLN A 210 4.20 -3.06 9.45
CA GLN A 210 5.51 -3.35 10.05
C GLN A 210 5.98 -4.78 9.79
N HIS A 211 6.04 -5.16 8.52
CA HIS A 211 6.52 -6.46 8.06
C HIS A 211 7.47 -6.25 6.89
N THR A 212 8.35 -7.21 6.61
CA THR A 212 9.17 -7.22 5.38
C THR A 212 8.32 -7.19 4.10
N VAL A 213 7.06 -7.65 4.19
CA VAL A 213 6.07 -7.66 3.11
C VAL A 213 4.88 -6.70 3.36
N GLY A 214 5.03 -5.72 4.26
CA GLY A 214 3.93 -4.84 4.67
C GLY A 214 3.30 -4.04 3.52
N SER A 215 4.09 -3.66 2.52
CA SER A 215 3.57 -3.02 1.30
C SER A 215 2.68 -3.96 0.48
N GLN A 216 2.99 -5.26 0.45
CA GLN A 216 2.15 -6.25 -0.23
C GLN A 216 0.86 -6.51 0.54
N ASN A 217 0.87 -6.54 1.87
CA ASN A 217 -0.38 -6.59 2.68
C ASN A 217 -1.35 -5.47 2.27
N VAL A 218 -0.85 -4.24 2.17
CA VAL A 218 -1.68 -3.08 1.75
C VAL A 218 -2.13 -3.22 0.29
N ARG A 219 -1.28 -3.73 -0.61
CA ARG A 219 -1.68 -3.99 -2.00
C ARG A 219 -2.83 -4.98 -2.08
N MET A 220 -2.80 -6.05 -1.29
CA MET A 220 -3.86 -7.05 -1.24
C MET A 220 -5.22 -6.44 -0.87
N MET A 221 -5.24 -5.53 0.11
CA MET A 221 -6.46 -4.80 0.48
C MET A 221 -6.98 -3.94 -0.68
N GLY A 222 -6.09 -3.25 -1.37
CA GLY A 222 -6.44 -2.48 -2.56
C GLY A 222 -7.02 -3.38 -3.67
N MET A 223 -6.39 -4.52 -3.93
CA MET A 223 -6.84 -5.49 -4.93
C MET A 223 -8.23 -6.05 -4.59
N VAL A 224 -8.47 -6.44 -3.34
CA VAL A 224 -9.80 -6.88 -2.88
C VAL A 224 -10.85 -5.79 -3.07
N GLN A 225 -10.54 -4.55 -2.70
CA GLN A 225 -11.49 -3.44 -2.82
C GLN A 225 -11.79 -3.05 -4.28
N LEU A 226 -10.82 -3.20 -5.19
CA LEU A 226 -11.05 -3.04 -6.63
C LEU A 226 -11.87 -4.21 -7.20
N LEU A 227 -11.55 -5.44 -6.81
CA LEU A 227 -12.25 -6.64 -7.26
C LEU A 227 -13.73 -6.62 -6.86
N LEU A 228 -14.03 -6.18 -5.64
CA LEU A 228 -15.40 -6.05 -5.12
C LEU A 228 -16.06 -4.71 -5.49
N GLY A 229 -15.41 -3.84 -6.27
CA GLY A 229 -15.97 -2.55 -6.68
C GLY A 229 -16.32 -1.63 -5.51
N ASN A 230 -15.53 -1.68 -4.43
CA ASN A 230 -15.74 -0.90 -3.21
C ASN A 230 -14.98 0.43 -3.20
N THR A 231 -13.98 0.61 -4.08
CA THR A 231 -13.15 1.82 -4.11
C THR A 231 -13.92 3.00 -4.74
N GLY A 232 -13.90 4.16 -4.07
CA GLY A 232 -14.56 5.38 -4.56
C GLY A 232 -16.05 5.49 -4.24
N ARG A 233 -16.61 4.54 -3.46
CA ARG A 233 -18.03 4.53 -3.07
C ARG A 233 -18.22 4.83 -1.59
N PRO A 234 -19.36 5.45 -1.18
CA PRO A 234 -19.68 5.68 0.23
C PRO A 234 -19.71 4.39 1.05
N GLY A 235 -19.07 4.40 2.22
CA GLY A 235 -18.94 3.23 3.08
C GLY A 235 -17.90 2.21 2.61
N GLY A 236 -17.23 2.47 1.49
CA GLY A 236 -16.26 1.60 0.86
C GLY A 236 -14.80 1.95 1.16
N GLY A 237 -13.92 1.57 0.22
CA GLY A 237 -12.53 1.99 0.18
C GLY A 237 -11.59 1.34 1.20
N VAL A 238 -10.34 1.79 1.17
CA VAL A 238 -9.26 1.35 2.05
C VAL A 238 -8.98 2.45 3.07
N ASN A 239 -9.47 2.25 4.29
CA ASN A 239 -9.34 3.18 5.39
C ASN A 239 -8.08 2.89 6.21
N ALA A 240 -6.93 3.32 5.65
CA ALA A 240 -5.66 3.37 6.37
C ALA A 240 -5.72 4.43 7.48
N LEU A 241 -5.85 3.97 8.73
CA LEU A 241 -6.03 4.80 9.92
C LEU A 241 -4.67 5.35 10.36
N ARG A 242 -4.53 6.67 10.34
CA ARG A 242 -3.28 7.33 10.74
C ARG A 242 -3.16 7.33 12.26
N GLY A 243 -1.92 7.27 12.75
CA GLY A 243 -1.61 7.19 14.18
C GLY A 243 -1.72 8.55 14.85
N GLU A 244 -0.61 9.29 14.88
CA GLU A 244 -0.58 10.61 15.52
C GLU A 244 -1.49 11.63 14.83
N SER A 245 -1.88 12.66 15.60
CA SER A 245 -2.82 13.71 15.20
C SER A 245 -2.46 14.37 13.87
N ASN A 246 -1.16 14.56 13.59
CA ASN A 246 -0.67 15.23 12.40
C ASN A 246 0.34 14.42 11.59
N VAL A 247 0.41 13.09 11.73
CA VAL A 247 1.35 12.26 10.92
C VAL A 247 1.05 12.38 9.42
N GLN A 248 -0.21 12.64 9.06
CA GLN A 248 -0.59 12.97 7.68
C GLN A 248 0.09 14.28 7.25
N GLY A 249 -0.09 15.36 8.01
CA GLY A 249 0.50 16.67 7.69
C GLY A 249 2.03 16.65 7.69
N SER A 250 2.69 15.98 8.63
CA SER A 250 4.16 15.86 8.63
C SER A 250 4.69 15.11 7.40
N THR A 251 3.95 14.10 6.94
CA THR A 251 4.25 13.39 5.68
C THR A 251 4.02 14.31 4.49
N ASP A 252 2.92 15.08 4.48
CA ASP A 252 2.61 16.06 3.43
C ASP A 252 3.69 17.16 3.33
N GLN A 253 4.29 17.53 4.47
CA GLN A 253 5.42 18.47 4.55
C GLN A 253 6.78 17.82 4.22
N GLY A 254 6.82 16.54 3.84
CA GLY A 254 8.05 15.88 3.43
C GLY A 254 9.06 15.69 4.56
N LEU A 255 8.63 15.51 5.81
CA LEU A 255 9.53 15.16 6.92
C LEU A 255 9.97 13.68 6.87
N LEU A 256 10.46 13.27 5.70
CA LEU A 256 10.97 11.94 5.37
C LEU A 256 12.14 12.09 4.41
N ALA A 257 13.20 11.28 4.56
CA ALA A 257 14.47 11.47 3.85
C ALA A 257 14.42 11.40 2.32
N HIS A 258 13.30 10.96 1.72
CA HIS A 258 13.13 10.84 0.27
C HIS A 258 12.20 11.91 -0.34
N LEU A 259 11.64 12.81 0.48
CA LEU A 259 10.62 13.76 0.05
C LEU A 259 10.99 15.20 0.37
N VAL A 260 10.36 16.10 -0.38
CA VAL A 260 10.11 17.49 -0.02
C VAL A 260 8.59 17.73 0.01
N PRO A 261 8.08 18.88 0.53
CA PRO A 261 6.65 19.12 0.65
C PRO A 261 5.85 18.81 -0.63
N GLY A 262 4.64 18.25 -0.45
CA GLY A 262 3.75 17.90 -1.55
C GLY A 262 4.08 16.57 -2.23
N TYR A 263 4.76 15.65 -1.53
CA TYR A 263 5.17 14.33 -2.04
C TYR A 263 6.11 14.39 -3.26
N LEU A 264 6.84 15.50 -3.42
CA LEU A 264 7.84 15.63 -4.47
C LEU A 264 9.13 14.93 -4.02
N ALA A 265 9.79 14.22 -4.93
CA ALA A 265 11.02 13.50 -4.59
C ALA A 265 12.16 14.48 -4.32
N ILE A 266 12.91 14.28 -3.24
CA ILE A 266 14.18 15.01 -3.02
C ILE A 266 15.14 14.73 -4.20
N PRO A 267 15.91 15.72 -4.68
CA PRO A 267 16.96 15.47 -5.66
C PRO A 267 18.03 14.51 -5.17
N SER A 268 18.62 13.77 -6.10
CA SER A 268 19.76 12.88 -5.90
C SER A 268 21.03 13.45 -6.53
N SER A 269 22.18 12.82 -6.29
CA SER A 269 23.45 13.20 -6.92
C SER A 269 23.44 13.10 -8.45
N LYS A 270 22.52 12.34 -9.04
CA LYS A 270 22.32 12.23 -10.49
C LYS A 270 21.57 13.43 -11.08
N ASP A 271 20.84 14.16 -10.26
CA ASP A 271 19.99 15.27 -10.66
C ASP A 271 20.82 16.58 -10.66
N VAL A 272 21.85 16.63 -11.51
CA VAL A 272 22.94 17.63 -11.43
C VAL A 272 22.45 19.07 -11.52
N ASP A 273 21.42 19.33 -12.31
CA ASP A 273 20.76 20.62 -12.52
C ASP A 273 19.22 20.45 -12.54
N LEU A 274 18.48 21.56 -12.62
CA LEU A 274 17.02 21.52 -12.56
C LEU A 274 16.44 20.86 -13.81
N GLU A 275 17.01 21.13 -14.99
CA GLU A 275 16.56 20.56 -16.24
C GLU A 275 16.63 19.02 -16.23
N THR A 276 17.77 18.48 -15.80
CA THR A 276 18.01 17.03 -15.66
C THR A 276 17.02 16.41 -14.68
N TYR A 277 16.83 17.03 -13.51
CA TYR A 277 15.85 16.57 -12.51
C TYR A 277 14.45 16.49 -13.12
N LEU A 278 13.97 17.59 -13.72
CA LEU A 278 12.63 17.66 -14.30
C LEU A 278 12.46 16.63 -15.42
N SER A 279 13.43 16.54 -16.33
CA SER A 279 13.43 15.61 -17.46
C SER A 279 13.33 14.16 -17.00
N LEU A 280 14.13 13.75 -16.00
CA LEU A 280 14.07 12.41 -15.43
C LEU A 280 12.73 12.11 -14.75
N LYS A 281 12.11 13.10 -14.08
CA LYS A 281 10.80 12.89 -13.44
C LYS A 281 9.67 12.83 -14.47
N THR A 282 9.73 13.60 -15.55
CA THR A 282 8.67 13.65 -16.57
C THR A 282 8.84 12.64 -17.70
N GLY A 283 10.04 12.08 -17.89
CA GLY A 283 10.34 11.09 -18.92
C GLY A 283 9.67 9.73 -18.67
N PRO A 284 9.73 8.80 -19.64
CA PRO A 284 9.14 7.47 -19.50
C PRO A 284 9.61 6.74 -18.24
N GLY A 285 8.66 6.25 -17.44
CA GLY A 285 8.94 5.61 -16.15
C GLY A 285 9.23 6.56 -14.99
N GLY A 286 9.28 7.87 -15.25
CA GLY A 286 9.42 8.90 -14.23
C GLY A 286 8.13 9.10 -13.41
N ALA A 287 8.28 9.61 -12.19
CA ALA A 287 7.16 9.81 -11.25
C ALA A 287 6.09 10.79 -11.76
N TRP A 288 6.43 11.63 -12.74
CA TRP A 288 5.60 12.69 -13.31
C TRP A 288 5.25 12.46 -14.78
N ALA A 289 5.43 11.22 -15.26
CA ALA A 289 5.23 10.88 -16.67
C ALA A 289 3.76 10.84 -17.10
N SER A 290 2.80 10.73 -16.18
CA SER A 290 1.39 10.52 -16.53
C SER A 290 0.41 11.07 -15.48
N GLY A 291 -0.87 11.14 -15.88
CA GLY A 291 -1.96 11.62 -15.03
C GLY A 291 -1.77 13.07 -14.58
N TYR A 292 -2.32 13.40 -13.41
CA TYR A 292 -2.21 14.74 -12.83
C TYR A 292 -0.76 15.12 -12.47
N TRP A 293 0.10 14.12 -12.27
CA TRP A 293 1.52 14.30 -11.94
C TRP A 293 2.35 14.91 -13.06
N THR A 294 1.85 14.97 -14.30
CA THR A 294 2.47 15.75 -15.39
C THR A 294 2.64 17.25 -15.05
N ASN A 295 1.92 17.74 -14.03
CA ASN A 295 2.10 19.08 -13.47
C ASN A 295 3.25 19.20 -12.45
N GLY A 296 3.98 18.12 -12.17
CA GLY A 296 5.11 18.06 -11.24
C GLY A 296 6.11 19.21 -11.35
N PRO A 297 6.56 19.59 -12.56
CA PRO A 297 7.43 20.76 -12.74
C PRO A 297 6.85 22.06 -12.19
N LYS A 298 5.54 22.28 -12.34
CA LYS A 298 4.84 23.47 -11.81
C LYS A 298 4.88 23.47 -10.28
N PHE A 299 4.62 22.32 -9.67
CA PHE A 299 4.63 22.18 -8.21
C PHE A 299 6.03 22.43 -7.65
N PHE A 300 7.05 21.80 -8.24
CA PHE A 300 8.42 21.90 -7.77
C PHE A 300 9.00 23.31 -7.89
N VAL A 301 8.83 23.97 -9.04
CA VAL A 301 9.28 25.36 -9.23
C VAL A 301 8.51 26.34 -8.33
N SER A 302 7.22 26.08 -8.07
CA SER A 302 6.45 26.89 -7.11
C SER A 302 6.97 26.72 -5.68
N LEU A 303 7.36 25.51 -5.30
CA LEU A 303 7.97 25.22 -3.99
C LEU A 303 9.32 25.95 -3.83
N LEU A 304 10.20 25.88 -4.82
CA LEU A 304 11.48 26.61 -4.80
C LEU A 304 11.27 28.13 -4.62
N LYS A 305 10.30 28.71 -5.34
CA LYS A 305 9.93 30.12 -5.17
C LYS A 305 9.32 30.41 -3.80
N ALA A 306 8.56 29.48 -3.20
CA ALA A 306 8.02 29.65 -1.86
C ALA A 306 9.12 29.70 -0.78
N TRP A 307 10.21 28.93 -0.95
CA TRP A 307 11.33 28.95 -0.01
C TRP A 307 12.25 30.15 -0.18
N TRP A 308 12.60 30.48 -1.43
CA TRP A 308 13.67 31.44 -1.71
C TRP A 308 13.17 32.81 -2.19
N GLY A 309 11.87 32.96 -2.41
CA GLY A 309 11.24 34.23 -2.79
C GLY A 309 11.90 34.85 -4.03
N GLU A 310 12.26 36.12 -3.92
CA GLU A 310 12.91 36.89 -5.00
C GLU A 310 14.28 36.32 -5.42
N LYS A 311 14.90 35.45 -4.62
CA LYS A 311 16.18 34.81 -4.96
C LYS A 311 16.03 33.60 -5.89
N ALA A 312 14.82 33.06 -6.05
CA ALA A 312 14.54 32.00 -7.02
C ALA A 312 14.17 32.62 -8.39
N THR A 313 15.17 32.86 -9.23
CA THR A 313 15.00 33.42 -10.59
C THR A 313 15.23 32.35 -11.65
N ALA A 314 14.79 32.58 -12.89
CA ALA A 314 15.07 31.62 -13.97
C ALA A 314 16.58 31.46 -14.22
N ASP A 315 17.34 32.56 -14.15
CA ASP A 315 18.79 32.59 -14.44
C ASP A 315 19.63 31.75 -13.47
N ASN A 316 19.13 31.47 -12.26
CA ASN A 316 19.81 30.62 -11.26
C ASN A 316 19.06 29.31 -10.99
N GLU A 317 18.23 28.87 -11.94
CA GLU A 317 17.42 27.66 -11.85
C GLU A 317 16.54 27.63 -10.59
N PHE A 318 15.96 28.78 -10.26
CA PHE A 318 15.11 28.99 -9.09
C PHE A 318 15.81 28.63 -7.76
N ALA A 319 17.12 28.83 -7.70
CA ALA A 319 17.98 28.45 -6.58
C ALA A 319 17.88 26.95 -6.21
N TYR A 320 17.64 26.09 -7.21
CA TYR A 320 17.60 24.64 -7.09
C TYR A 320 18.82 24.07 -6.33
N HIS A 321 20.01 24.62 -6.63
CA HIS A 321 21.28 24.15 -6.04
C HIS A 321 21.44 24.42 -4.55
N TYR A 322 20.52 25.14 -3.91
CA TYR A 322 20.52 25.29 -2.44
C TYR A 322 19.96 24.05 -1.74
N LEU A 323 19.25 23.19 -2.47
CA LEU A 323 18.75 21.93 -1.91
C LEU A 323 19.87 20.90 -1.75
N PRO A 324 19.88 20.16 -0.64
CA PRO A 324 20.76 19.00 -0.51
C PRO A 324 20.34 17.93 -1.52
N LYS A 325 21.33 17.24 -2.07
CA LYS A 325 21.14 16.07 -2.94
C LYS A 325 21.46 14.81 -2.14
N VAL A 326 20.58 13.81 -2.20
CA VAL A 326 20.71 12.57 -1.43
C VAL A 326 21.15 11.44 -2.35
N GLU A 327 22.28 10.79 -2.07
CA GLU A 327 22.73 9.64 -2.89
C GLU A 327 21.77 8.44 -2.80
N SER A 328 21.28 8.15 -1.60
CA SER A 328 20.25 7.14 -1.35
C SER A 328 19.48 7.47 -0.08
N ALA A 329 18.19 7.74 -0.18
CA ALA A 329 17.36 8.00 0.99
C ALA A 329 17.29 6.81 1.97
N ALA A 330 17.50 5.59 1.48
CA ALA A 330 17.55 4.39 2.31
C ALA A 330 18.69 4.46 3.35
N ASN A 331 19.76 5.20 3.05
CA ASN A 331 20.87 5.42 3.98
C ASN A 331 20.48 6.31 5.18
N HIS A 332 19.31 6.95 5.12
CA HIS A 332 18.85 7.95 6.10
C HIS A 332 17.49 7.60 6.70
N TYR A 333 16.97 6.39 6.45
CA TYR A 333 15.77 5.91 7.12
C TYR A 333 16.06 5.51 8.56
N TRP A 334 15.00 5.49 9.37
CA TRP A 334 15.07 5.40 10.83
C TRP A 334 16.04 4.34 11.37
N ILE A 335 15.94 3.09 10.92
CA ILE A 335 16.81 2.01 11.40
C ILE A 335 18.28 2.31 11.03
N LYS A 336 18.52 2.67 9.77
CA LYS A 336 19.86 2.93 9.26
C LYS A 336 20.52 4.15 9.92
N LEU A 337 19.72 5.18 10.25
CA LEU A 337 20.14 6.34 11.03
C LEU A 337 20.71 5.91 12.39
N PHE A 338 20.00 5.06 13.14
CA PHE A 338 20.46 4.60 14.45
C PHE A 338 21.64 3.62 14.36
N GLU A 339 21.71 2.80 13.32
CA GLU A 339 22.91 1.97 13.05
C GLU A 339 24.16 2.82 12.81
N ASP A 340 24.04 3.92 12.04
CA ASP A 340 25.16 4.82 11.78
C ASP A 340 25.53 5.68 13.00
N MET A 341 24.55 6.06 13.83
CA MET A 341 24.80 6.69 15.13
C MET A 341 25.58 5.75 16.05
N TYR A 342 25.14 4.49 16.20
CA TYR A 342 25.82 3.49 17.00
C TYR A 342 27.25 3.22 16.51
N ALA A 343 27.47 3.28 15.20
CA ALA A 343 28.80 3.17 14.59
C ALA A 343 29.67 4.44 14.72
N GLY A 344 29.20 5.48 15.40
CA GLY A 344 29.94 6.73 15.61
C GLY A 344 30.09 7.61 14.36
N LYS A 345 29.27 7.41 13.32
CA LYS A 345 29.34 8.21 12.07
C LYS A 345 28.53 9.50 12.12
N ILE A 346 27.64 9.64 13.10
CA ILE A 346 26.77 10.81 13.26
C ILE A 346 27.16 11.49 14.57
N GLU A 347 27.63 12.74 14.47
CA GLU A 347 28.14 13.51 15.61
C GLU A 347 27.05 14.19 16.44
N GLY A 348 25.86 14.37 15.88
CA GLY A 348 24.77 15.07 16.54
C GLY A 348 23.39 14.69 16.02
N LEU A 349 22.39 14.73 16.90
CA LEU A 349 21.01 14.37 16.61
C LEU A 349 20.04 15.44 17.13
N TRP A 350 19.05 15.77 16.31
CA TRP A 350 17.91 16.59 16.71
C TRP A 350 16.70 15.71 17.01
N LEU A 351 16.22 15.74 18.26
CA LEU A 351 15.02 15.02 18.69
C LEU A 351 13.85 15.99 18.88
N LEU A 352 13.03 16.12 17.84
CA LEU A 352 11.91 17.06 17.80
C LEU A 352 10.59 16.32 18.02
N GLY A 353 10.09 16.33 19.26
CA GLY A 353 8.79 15.74 19.60
C GLY A 353 8.74 14.20 19.48
N GLN A 354 9.90 13.52 19.52
CA GLN A 354 10.01 12.07 19.42
C GLN A 354 10.82 11.50 20.59
N ASN A 355 10.65 10.20 20.86
CA ASN A 355 11.36 9.49 21.91
C ASN A 355 11.93 8.14 21.41
N PRO A 356 13.03 8.15 20.64
CA PRO A 356 13.64 6.93 20.09
C PRO A 356 14.13 5.94 21.14
N ALA A 357 14.51 6.40 22.34
CA ALA A 357 14.92 5.53 23.44
C ALA A 357 13.82 4.58 23.95
N VAL A 358 12.58 4.78 23.47
CA VAL A 358 11.41 3.94 23.74
C VAL A 358 10.74 3.47 22.45
N GLY A 359 10.61 4.34 21.45
CA GLY A 359 9.90 4.04 20.20
C GLY A 359 10.72 3.28 19.15
N GLY A 360 12.04 3.18 19.33
CA GLY A 360 12.91 2.41 18.45
C GLY A 360 12.70 0.89 18.57
N PRO A 361 12.98 0.13 17.50
CA PRO A 361 12.76 -1.32 17.48
C PRO A 361 13.70 -2.11 18.41
N ASN A 362 14.86 -1.56 18.78
CA ASN A 362 15.83 -2.20 19.68
C ASN A 362 16.32 -1.20 20.73
N ALA A 363 15.48 -0.91 21.73
CA ALA A 363 15.70 0.19 22.67
C ALA A 363 17.06 0.14 23.39
N LYS A 364 17.70 -1.03 23.51
CA LYS A 364 19.07 -1.13 24.02
C LYS A 364 20.06 -0.47 23.07
N LEU A 365 20.05 -0.87 21.79
CA LEU A 365 20.93 -0.31 20.77
C LEU A 365 20.67 1.19 20.61
N GLU A 366 19.41 1.62 20.54
CA GLU A 366 19.13 3.05 20.36
C GLU A 366 19.55 3.89 21.59
N ARG A 367 19.51 3.35 22.81
CA ARG A 367 20.03 4.04 24.00
C ARG A 367 21.55 4.06 24.08
N GLU A 368 22.22 3.07 23.52
CA GLU A 368 23.69 3.05 23.43
C GLU A 368 24.20 3.96 22.31
N ALA A 369 23.38 4.18 21.27
CA ALA A 369 23.69 5.08 20.16
C ALA A 369 23.48 6.57 20.48
N LEU A 370 22.59 6.88 21.44
CA LEU A 370 22.31 8.22 21.97
C LEU A 370 23.33 8.60 23.04
#